data_AF-P11184-F1
#
_entry.id   AF-P11184-F1
#
_cell.length_a   1.000
_cell.length_b   1.000
_cell.length_c   1.000
_cell.angle_alpha   90.00
_cell.angle_beta   90.00
_cell.angle_gamma   90.00
#
_symmetry.space_group_name_H-M   'P 1'
#
loop_
_entity.id
_entity.type
_entity.pdbx_description
1 polymer ?
#
loop_
_entity_poly.entity_id
_entity_poly.type
_entity_poly.pdbx_seq_one_letter_code
_entity_poly.pdbx_strand_id
1 'polypeptide(L)' 'QSTNDLIKACGRELVRLWVEICGSVRWGQSALRMTLSEKCCQVGCIRKDIARLC' A
#
# COMPACT_ATOMS: atom_id res chain seq x y z
N GLN A 1 -0.38 -0.73 -18.69
CA GLN A 1 -0.54 0.07 -17.45
C GLN A 1 0.83 0.16 -16.80
N SER A 2 1.32 1.37 -16.53
CA SER A 2 2.62 1.57 -15.90
C SER A 2 2.52 1.06 -14.46
N THR A 3 3.11 -0.11 -14.16
CA THR A 3 3.19 -0.63 -12.78
C THR A 3 3.95 0.28 -11.83
N ASN A 4 4.52 1.37 -12.34
CA ASN A 4 5.37 2.32 -11.63
C ASN A 4 4.68 3.66 -11.34
N ASP A 5 3.37 3.78 -11.60
CA ASP A 5 2.64 4.98 -11.19
C ASP A 5 2.71 5.11 -9.66
N LEU A 6 3.26 6.24 -9.22
CA LEU A 6 3.42 6.58 -7.81
C LEU A 6 2.07 6.92 -7.20
N ILE A 7 1.64 6.09 -6.27
CA ILE A 7 0.39 6.23 -5.54
C ILE A 7 0.71 6.80 -4.16
N LYS A 8 0.16 7.98 -3.89
CA LYS A 8 0.11 8.55 -2.54
C LYS A 8 -1.22 8.21 -1.90
N ALA A 9 -1.19 7.29 -0.95
CA ALA A 9 -2.36 6.90 -0.19
C ALA A 9 -1.99 6.82 1.30
N CYS A 10 -2.81 7.45 2.13
CA CYS A 10 -2.61 7.54 3.58
C CYS A 10 -3.78 6.89 4.32
N GLY A 11 -3.49 6.27 5.47
CA GLY A 11 -4.52 5.75 6.38
C GLY A 11 -5.58 4.89 5.69
N ARG A 12 -6.84 5.35 5.71
CA ARG A 12 -7.99 4.60 5.14
C ARG A 12 -7.96 4.48 3.62
N GLU A 13 -7.41 5.46 2.91
CA GLU A 13 -7.24 5.34 1.45
C GLU A 13 -6.27 4.23 1.09
N LEU A 14 -5.18 4.11 1.87
CA LEU A 14 -4.23 3.03 1.67
C LEU A 14 -4.86 1.66 1.96
N VAL A 15 -5.70 1.56 3.01
CA VAL A 15 -6.45 0.32 3.29
C VAL A 15 -7.38 -0.05 2.15
N ARG A 16 -8.08 0.92 1.52
CA ARG A 16 -8.89 0.64 0.32
C ARG A 16 -8.04 0.12 -0.83
N LEU A 17 -6.91 0.78 -1.08
CA LEU A 17 -5.97 0.38 -2.11
C LEU A 17 -5.40 -1.03 -1.86
N TRP A 18 -5.23 -1.41 -0.59
CA TRP A 18 -4.90 -2.78 -0.22
C TRP A 18 -5.91 -3.79 -0.70
N VAL A 19 -7.18 -3.52 -0.43
CA VAL A 19 -8.25 -4.49 -0.67
C VAL A 19 -8.38 -4.65 -2.18
N GLU A 20 -8.20 -3.56 -2.93
CA GLU A 20 -8.14 -3.58 -4.38
C GLU A 20 -6.97 -4.42 -4.92
N ILE A 21 -5.78 -4.31 -4.34
CA ILE A 21 -4.57 -4.98 -4.84
C ILE A 21 -4.43 -6.42 -4.33
N CYS A 22 -4.66 -6.64 -3.04
CA CYS A 22 -4.46 -7.92 -2.34
C CYS A 22 -5.74 -8.73 -2.15
N GLY A 23 -6.93 -8.16 -2.40
CA GLY A 23 -8.19 -8.87 -2.21
C GLY A 23 -8.52 -9.25 -0.76
N SER A 24 -7.86 -8.64 0.24
CA SER A 24 -8.08 -8.96 1.65
C SER A 24 -8.14 -7.70 2.51
N VAL A 25 -8.88 -7.74 3.62
CA VAL A 25 -8.91 -6.66 4.63
C VAL A 25 -7.90 -6.87 5.75
N ARG A 26 -7.15 -7.99 5.72
CA ARG A 26 -6.13 -8.29 6.74
C ARG A 26 -4.94 -7.37 6.56
N TRP A 27 -5.09 -6.13 7.02
CA TRP A 27 -4.03 -5.16 7.20
C TRP A 27 -3.45 -5.34 8.61
N GLY A 28 -2.59 -6.35 8.79
CA GLY A 28 -2.02 -6.72 10.10
C GLY A 28 -0.83 -5.83 10.52
N GLN A 29 -0.63 -5.69 11.84
CA GLN A 29 0.48 -4.97 12.50
C GLN A 29 1.86 -5.59 12.25
N SER A 30 2.28 -5.73 11.00
CA SER A 30 3.68 -6.00 10.68
C SER A 30 4.39 -4.66 10.56
N ALA A 31 5.52 -4.48 11.27
CA ALA A 31 6.34 -3.26 11.20
C ALA A 31 6.66 -2.84 9.75
N LEU A 32 6.81 -3.82 8.85
CA LEU A 32 7.02 -3.64 7.42
C LEU A 32 5.85 -2.94 6.70
N ARG A 33 4.61 -3.19 7.14
CA ARG A 33 3.41 -2.54 6.59
C ARG A 33 3.15 -1.16 7.18
N MET A 34 3.57 -0.91 8.43
CA MET A 34 3.55 0.46 8.99
C MET A 34 4.50 1.38 8.22
N THR A 35 5.74 0.92 7.99
CA THR A 35 6.71 1.64 7.17
C THR A 35 6.27 1.78 5.73
N LEU A 36 5.63 0.77 5.12
CA LEU A 36 4.99 0.93 3.81
C LEU A 36 3.94 2.06 3.85
N SER A 37 3.11 2.11 4.90
CA SER A 37 2.06 3.14 4.99
C SER A 37 2.61 4.55 5.10
N GLU A 38 3.65 4.75 5.91
CA GLU A 38 4.33 6.05 6.02
C GLU A 38 5.02 6.41 4.71
N LYS A 39 5.73 5.46 4.08
CA LYS A 39 6.37 5.66 2.79
C LYS A 39 5.35 6.02 1.70
N CYS A 40 4.24 5.29 1.61
CA CYS A 40 3.15 5.59 0.66
C CYS A 40 2.55 6.97 0.89
N CYS A 41 2.39 7.35 2.15
CA CYS A 41 1.77 8.62 2.49
C CYS A 41 2.70 9.80 2.19
N GLN A 42 3.98 9.72 2.59
CA GLN A 42 4.92 10.83 2.47
C GLN A 42 5.53 10.94 1.06
N VAL A 43 6.01 9.84 0.51
CA VAL A 43 6.76 9.81 -0.76
C VAL A 43 5.89 9.26 -1.88
N GLY A 44 5.09 8.23 -1.58
CA GLY A 44 4.35 7.43 -2.55
C GLY A 44 4.94 6.02 -2.68
N CYS A 45 4.09 5.04 -2.98
CA CYS A 45 4.50 3.70 -3.39
C CYS A 45 4.03 3.39 -4.79
N ILE A 46 4.58 2.35 -5.40
CA ILE A 46 4.00 1.76 -6.60
C ILE A 46 3.09 0.58 -6.24
N ARG A 47 2.15 0.23 -7.12
CA ARG A 47 1.29 -0.97 -6.94
C ARG A 47 2.10 -2.22 -6.59
N LYS A 48 3.28 -2.35 -7.18
CA LYS A 48 4.20 -3.48 -6.96
C LYS A 48 4.75 -3.56 -5.53
N ASP A 49 4.93 -2.43 -4.86
CA ASP A 49 5.38 -2.40 -3.45
C ASP A 49 4.30 -2.97 -2.54
N ILE A 50 3.05 -2.60 -2.80
CA ILE A 50 1.88 -3.09 -2.05
C ILE A 50 1.67 -4.58 -2.33
N ALA A 51 1.70 -4.98 -3.60
CA ALA A 51 1.49 -6.36 -4.04
C ALA A 51 2.50 -7.36 -3.44
N ARG A 52 3.73 -6.93 -3.16
CA ARG A 52 4.76 -7.76 -2.52
C ARG A 52 4.48 -8.07 -1.06
N LEU A 53 3.56 -7.32 -0.44
CA LEU A 53 3.22 -7.46 0.98
C LEU A 53 1.85 -8.10 1.19
N CYS A 54 1.11 -8.37 0.11
CA CYS A 54 0.11 -9.43 0.14
C CYS A 54 0.84 -10.74 0.50
#